data_AF-A0A0D1YZH5-F1
#
_entry.id   AF-A0A0D1YZH5-F1
#
_cell.length_a   1.000
_cell.length_b   1.000
_cell.length_c   1.000
_cell.angle_alpha   90.00
_cell.angle_beta   90.00
_cell.angle_gamma   90.00
#
_symmetry.space_group_name_H-M   'P 1'
#
loop_
_entity.id
_entity.type
_entity.pdbx_description
1 polymer ?
#
loop_
_entity_poly.entity_id
_entity_poly.type
_entity_poly.pdbx_seq_one_letter_code
_entity_poly.pdbx_strand_id
1 'polypeptide(L)'
;MRLSANWGIPSKPRCQPFSHIHVVQRLKSTSTRTPRNYKPAYRSFDRLKSLDQQAKSSEDYYITAKLARRLQNLGFRNIQTVAKLFNHQRAEFERAKVATNKAIKIAATSRKWIETYEEALPSSEFEMMQDPKTLSQVFEAFGECDFHGQNMKRWGKLGPYSFLVAFEAGNTDAAIKTALIEMQKGDIRRETAEAVRETALNMTDWRAMTVWLYRATQMTHTKAGARDNYLMAKKLDSMLEAGDRIINRMPILEQYVPPWKFVFRAADHYLWHLQNDNPDSPECKQVEADLDNALQAGVNDWKDPEAAEELLRQKRTVGGKDVSDIPEGTERWVSLTTQSAMAGSILHSYRLAVHLLREEGWFWWRLDSDKKKVDPNTSFGGWWLNLSAALATHNANDMASRYTAMILLLREHDYKDMAYAWIENARKDLETCPKGPEMQLGIDQLKFLKDNWDDDDSMRKIKSYDYLDKEYARSLAKERIDG
;
A
#
# COMPACT_ATOMS: atom_id res chain seq x y z
N MET A 1 -17.86 26.93 -2.79
CA MET A 1 -16.61 27.40 -3.41
C MET A 1 -16.28 26.54 -4.61
N ARG A 2 -16.35 27.09 -5.83
CA ARG A 2 -15.93 26.44 -7.07
C ARG A 2 -14.47 26.85 -7.36
N LEU A 3 -13.59 25.89 -7.57
CA LEU A 3 -12.25 26.14 -8.13
C LEU A 3 -12.06 25.27 -9.36
N SER A 4 -12.31 25.88 -10.52
CA SER A 4 -11.79 25.48 -11.82
C SER A 4 -10.36 26.04 -11.95
N ALA A 5 -9.37 25.17 -12.16
CA ALA A 5 -8.02 25.59 -12.53
C ALA A 5 -7.66 25.03 -13.91
N ASN A 6 -7.74 25.92 -14.89
CA ASN A 6 -7.16 25.78 -16.22
C ASN A 6 -5.66 25.49 -16.10
N TRP A 7 -5.20 24.40 -16.71
CA TRP A 7 -3.79 24.21 -16.98
C TRP A 7 -3.53 24.56 -18.45
N GLY A 8 -2.82 25.67 -18.63
CA GLY A 8 -2.39 26.20 -19.92
C GLY A 8 -1.42 25.26 -20.64
N ILE A 9 -1.56 25.24 -21.95
CA ILE A 9 -0.65 24.62 -22.91
C ILE A 9 0.66 25.41 -22.93
N PRO A 10 1.83 24.80 -22.69
CA PRO A 10 3.09 25.40 -23.07
C PRO A 10 3.38 25.12 -24.54
N SER A 11 3.58 26.19 -25.29
CA SER A 11 3.99 26.29 -26.67
C SER A 11 5.20 25.41 -27.04
N LYS A 12 5.11 24.76 -28.20
CA LYS A 12 6.23 24.15 -28.94
C LYS A 12 7.35 25.17 -29.21
N PRO A 13 8.63 24.81 -29.04
CA PRO A 13 9.69 25.38 -29.86
C PRO A 13 9.82 24.55 -31.14
N ARG A 14 9.47 25.16 -32.29
CA ARG A 14 10.03 24.79 -33.60
C ARG A 14 11.38 25.48 -33.74
N CYS A 15 12.45 24.70 -33.98
CA CYS A 15 13.67 25.05 -34.73
C CYS A 15 14.45 23.75 -34.94
N GLN A 16 14.22 23.06 -36.06
CA GLN A 16 15.10 22.97 -37.26
C GLN A 16 16.25 21.93 -37.14
N PRO A 17 16.52 21.18 -38.22
CA PRO A 17 17.33 19.96 -38.18
C PRO A 17 18.81 20.32 -38.36
N PHE A 18 19.66 19.94 -37.42
CA PHE A 18 21.11 19.90 -37.67
C PHE A 18 21.46 18.58 -38.36
N SER A 19 21.43 18.63 -39.69
CA SER A 19 22.17 17.75 -40.58
C SER A 19 23.67 18.01 -40.41
N HIS A 20 24.34 17.22 -39.58
CA HIS A 20 25.79 17.05 -39.67
C HIS A 20 26.10 15.72 -40.32
N ILE A 21 26.19 15.79 -41.64
CA ILE A 21 26.96 14.87 -42.47
C ILE A 21 28.41 14.97 -41.99
N HIS A 22 28.89 13.97 -41.25
CA HIS A 22 30.32 13.74 -41.17
C HIS A 22 30.75 13.09 -42.48
N VAL A 23 31.22 13.95 -43.40
CA VAL A 23 32.15 13.57 -44.45
C VAL A 23 33.42 13.10 -43.74
N VAL A 24 33.58 11.79 -43.59
CA VAL A 24 34.88 11.23 -43.24
C VAL A 24 35.73 11.27 -44.51
N GLN A 25 36.61 12.27 -44.56
CA GLN A 25 37.72 12.31 -45.49
C GLN A 25 38.44 10.95 -45.48
N ARG A 26 38.59 10.34 -46.66
CA ARG A 26 39.50 9.22 -46.88
C ARG A 26 40.93 9.68 -46.62
N LEU A 27 41.38 9.55 -45.38
CA LEU A 27 42.80 9.45 -45.08
C LEU A 27 43.24 8.03 -45.43
N LYS A 28 43.98 7.90 -46.53
CA LYS A 28 44.82 6.73 -46.77
C LYS A 28 45.93 6.74 -45.72
N SER A 29 45.82 5.92 -44.68
CA SER A 29 46.95 5.56 -43.84
C SER A 29 46.96 4.04 -43.59
N THR A 30 47.90 3.40 -44.27
CA THR A 30 48.72 2.25 -43.82
C THR A 30 48.22 1.44 -42.62
N SER A 31 47.87 0.18 -42.91
CA SER A 31 48.18 -1.03 -42.11
C SER A 31 48.45 -0.81 -40.62
N THR A 32 47.38 -0.85 -39.82
CA THR A 32 47.47 -1.24 -38.41
C THR A 32 46.56 -2.44 -38.21
N ARG A 33 47.18 -3.58 -37.85
CA ARG A 33 46.50 -4.83 -37.46
C ARG A 33 45.33 -4.51 -36.53
N THR A 34 44.12 -4.87 -36.95
CA THR A 34 42.96 -4.97 -36.06
C THR A 34 43.31 -5.91 -34.90
N PRO A 35 42.99 -5.55 -33.64
CA PRO A 35 43.13 -6.47 -32.52
C PRO A 35 42.36 -7.75 -32.83
N ARG A 36 42.91 -8.92 -32.48
CA ARG A 36 42.32 -10.25 -32.74
C ARG A 36 40.87 -10.40 -32.22
N ASN A 37 40.42 -9.50 -31.34
CA ASN A 37 39.11 -9.50 -30.68
C ASN A 37 38.16 -8.40 -31.18
N TYR A 38 38.47 -7.69 -32.27
CA TYR A 38 37.59 -6.66 -32.81
C TYR A 38 36.55 -7.27 -33.76
N LYS A 39 35.33 -7.54 -33.27
CA LYS A 39 34.18 -7.84 -34.13
C LYS A 39 33.62 -6.52 -34.71
N PRO A 40 33.40 -6.40 -36.03
CA PRO A 40 32.89 -5.17 -36.61
C PRO A 40 31.47 -4.86 -36.12
N ALA A 41 31.28 -3.63 -35.61
CA ALA A 41 30.03 -3.14 -35.02
C ALA A 41 28.76 -3.29 -35.89
N TYR A 42 28.92 -3.56 -37.19
CA TYR A 42 27.83 -3.74 -38.14
C TYR A 42 27.06 -5.06 -37.95
N ARG A 43 27.74 -6.17 -37.59
CA ARG A 43 27.06 -7.48 -37.41
C ARG A 43 26.22 -7.53 -36.13
N SER A 44 26.69 -6.90 -35.06
CA SER A 44 25.93 -6.72 -33.82
C SER A 44 24.70 -5.83 -34.03
N PHE A 45 24.80 -4.82 -34.91
CA PHE A 45 23.69 -3.92 -35.25
C PHE A 45 22.55 -4.61 -36.01
N ASP A 46 22.86 -5.43 -37.02
CA ASP A 46 21.84 -6.10 -37.84
C ASP A 46 21.04 -7.17 -37.08
N ARG A 47 21.68 -7.91 -36.16
CA ARG A 47 20.98 -8.90 -35.34
C ARG A 47 20.20 -8.26 -34.19
N LEU A 48 20.71 -7.19 -33.56
CA LEU A 48 19.91 -6.35 -32.65
C LEU A 48 18.65 -5.81 -33.35
N LYS A 49 18.78 -5.37 -34.61
CA LYS A 49 17.65 -4.91 -35.44
C LYS A 49 16.67 -6.04 -35.78
N SER A 50 17.14 -7.27 -35.96
CA SER A 50 16.29 -8.47 -36.16
C SER A 50 15.56 -8.90 -34.88
N LEU A 51 16.21 -8.78 -33.72
CA LEU A 51 15.60 -8.99 -32.40
C LEU A 51 14.59 -7.88 -32.09
N ASP A 52 14.88 -6.62 -32.47
CA ASP A 52 13.95 -5.48 -32.38
C ASP A 52 12.72 -5.67 -33.29
N GLN A 53 12.86 -6.27 -34.48
CA GLN A 53 11.72 -6.62 -35.35
C GLN A 53 10.82 -7.72 -34.78
N GLN A 54 11.36 -8.67 -34.02
CA GLN A 54 10.58 -9.72 -33.33
C GLN A 54 10.07 -9.27 -31.95
N ALA A 55 10.75 -8.34 -31.29
CA ALA A 55 10.45 -7.85 -29.95
C ALA A 55 9.97 -6.40 -29.98
N LYS A 56 8.75 -6.16 -30.49
CA LYS A 56 8.04 -4.86 -30.37
C LYS A 56 7.98 -4.29 -28.94
N SER A 57 8.34 -5.07 -27.92
CA SER A 57 8.40 -4.65 -26.52
C SER A 57 9.78 -4.17 -26.05
N SER A 58 10.89 -4.52 -26.69
CA SER A 58 12.27 -4.31 -26.18
C SER A 58 12.79 -2.85 -26.28
N GLU A 59 12.32 -2.09 -27.27
CA GLU A 59 12.87 -0.75 -27.58
C GLU A 59 12.57 0.32 -26.52
N ASP A 60 11.53 0.13 -25.70
CA ASP A 60 11.05 1.11 -24.71
C ASP A 60 11.52 0.82 -23.25
N TYR A 61 12.55 -0.01 -23.05
CA TYR A 61 13.04 -0.28 -21.69
C TYR A 61 13.87 0.90 -21.15
N TYR A 62 13.40 1.54 -20.07
CA TYR A 62 14.12 2.64 -19.45
C TYR A 62 15.28 2.12 -18.58
N ILE A 63 16.51 2.45 -18.96
CA ILE A 63 17.71 2.13 -18.19
C ILE A 63 17.92 3.20 -17.13
N THR A 64 17.64 2.85 -15.87
CA THR A 64 17.87 3.77 -14.74
C THR A 64 19.38 4.00 -14.53
N ALA A 65 19.74 5.15 -13.93
CA ALA A 65 21.13 5.41 -13.53
C ALA A 65 21.67 4.35 -12.55
N LYS A 66 20.79 3.82 -11.66
CA LYS A 66 21.14 2.74 -10.73
C LYS A 66 21.47 1.44 -11.48
N LEU A 67 20.64 1.03 -12.44
CA LEU A 67 20.92 -0.14 -13.28
C LEU A 67 22.22 0.03 -14.06
N ALA A 68 22.41 1.18 -14.72
CA ALA A 68 23.62 1.46 -15.48
C ALA A 68 24.87 1.36 -14.61
N ARG A 69 24.85 1.95 -13.41
CA ARG A 69 25.96 1.88 -12.46
C ARG A 69 26.24 0.45 -11.97
N ARG A 70 25.20 -0.34 -11.67
CA ARG A 70 25.37 -1.74 -11.25
C ARG A 70 26.00 -2.58 -12.36
N LEU A 71 25.56 -2.41 -13.60
CA LEU A 71 26.15 -3.09 -14.75
C LEU A 71 27.60 -2.64 -15.00
N GLN A 72 27.91 -1.34 -14.83
CA GLN A 72 29.29 -0.85 -14.92
C GLN A 72 30.18 -1.45 -13.83
N ASN A 73 29.70 -1.53 -12.59
CA ASN A 73 30.45 -2.13 -11.47
C ASN A 73 30.70 -3.63 -11.66
N LEU A 74 29.82 -4.32 -12.38
CA LEU A 74 30.01 -5.71 -12.80
C LEU A 74 31.05 -5.87 -13.91
N GLY A 75 31.44 -4.79 -14.58
CA GLY A 75 32.44 -4.79 -15.65
C GLY A 75 31.89 -4.57 -17.06
N PHE A 76 30.57 -4.40 -17.22
CA PHE A 76 29.97 -4.12 -18.52
C PHE A 76 30.29 -2.68 -18.96
N ARG A 77 30.75 -2.55 -20.20
CA ARG A 77 30.99 -1.27 -20.88
C ARG A 77 29.83 -0.95 -21.82
N ASN A 78 29.27 -1.95 -22.49
CA ASN A 78 28.18 -1.76 -23.44
C ASN A 78 26.78 -1.87 -22.79
N ILE A 79 26.49 -0.94 -21.87
CA ILE A 79 25.28 -0.96 -21.02
C ILE A 79 23.99 -1.07 -21.82
N GLN A 80 23.84 -0.31 -22.91
CA GLN A 80 22.62 -0.32 -23.71
C GLN A 80 22.38 -1.67 -24.39
N THR A 81 23.42 -2.27 -24.96
CA THR A 81 23.30 -3.58 -25.60
C THR A 81 22.98 -4.67 -24.59
N VAL A 82 23.69 -4.71 -23.46
CA VAL A 82 23.43 -5.66 -22.38
C VAL A 82 21.99 -5.48 -21.85
N ALA A 83 21.56 -4.24 -21.63
CA ALA A 83 20.21 -3.90 -21.20
C ALA A 83 19.14 -4.50 -22.12
N LYS A 84 19.27 -4.25 -23.43
CA LYS A 84 18.32 -4.73 -24.44
C LYS A 84 18.29 -6.25 -24.50
N LEU A 85 19.45 -6.88 -24.66
CA LEU A 85 19.55 -8.34 -24.84
C LEU A 85 19.04 -9.08 -23.60
N PHE A 86 19.44 -8.64 -22.42
CA PHE A 86 19.03 -9.31 -21.19
C PHE A 86 17.55 -9.07 -20.88
N ASN A 87 17.02 -7.87 -21.12
CA ASN A 87 15.58 -7.65 -20.98
C ASN A 87 14.77 -8.57 -21.91
N HIS A 88 15.23 -8.74 -23.15
CA HIS A 88 14.63 -9.69 -24.09
C HIS A 88 14.71 -11.13 -23.59
N GLN A 89 15.88 -11.57 -23.10
CA GLN A 89 16.05 -12.91 -22.52
C GLN A 89 15.09 -13.18 -21.37
N ARG A 90 15.01 -12.26 -20.40
CA ARG A 90 14.10 -12.41 -19.25
C ARG A 90 12.64 -12.47 -19.67
N ALA A 91 12.23 -11.61 -20.61
CA ALA A 91 10.87 -11.60 -21.12
C ALA A 91 10.53 -12.93 -21.82
N GLU A 92 11.47 -13.50 -22.59
CA GLU A 92 11.29 -14.81 -23.21
C GLU A 92 11.21 -15.94 -22.19
N PHE A 93 12.04 -15.90 -21.13
CA PHE A 93 11.98 -16.88 -20.04
C PHE A 93 10.65 -16.83 -19.29
N GLU A 94 10.13 -15.63 -18.99
CA GLU A 94 8.83 -15.49 -18.35
C GLU A 94 7.70 -16.01 -19.26
N ARG A 95 7.69 -15.64 -20.55
CA ARG A 95 6.70 -16.13 -21.53
C ARG A 95 6.72 -17.64 -21.68
N ALA A 96 7.92 -18.23 -21.71
CA ALA A 96 8.12 -19.67 -21.78
C ALA A 96 7.91 -20.38 -20.44
N LYS A 97 7.56 -19.65 -19.37
CA LYS A 97 7.37 -20.17 -18.01
C LYS A 97 8.56 -20.99 -17.51
N VAL A 98 9.77 -20.51 -17.79
CA VAL A 98 11.00 -21.15 -17.33
C VAL A 98 11.06 -21.07 -15.82
N ALA A 99 11.17 -22.23 -15.16
CA ALA A 99 11.34 -22.32 -13.71
C ALA A 99 12.54 -21.47 -13.26
N THR A 100 12.35 -20.69 -12.20
CA THR A 100 13.31 -19.69 -11.71
C THR A 100 14.68 -20.32 -11.41
N ASN A 101 14.70 -21.53 -10.84
CA ASN A 101 15.91 -22.25 -10.45
C ASN A 101 16.70 -22.81 -11.64
N LYS A 102 16.09 -22.82 -12.83
CA LYS A 102 16.71 -23.26 -14.08
C LYS A 102 17.11 -22.10 -14.97
N ALA A 103 16.64 -20.88 -14.72
CA ALA A 103 16.79 -19.75 -15.64
C ALA A 103 18.27 -19.41 -15.92
N ILE A 104 19.12 -19.33 -14.88
CA ILE A 104 20.55 -19.07 -15.06
C ILE A 104 21.25 -20.21 -15.79
N LYS A 105 20.95 -21.47 -15.43
CA LYS A 105 21.50 -22.63 -16.12
C LYS A 105 21.13 -22.60 -17.61
N ILE A 106 19.88 -22.31 -17.93
CA ILE A 106 19.41 -22.19 -19.32
C ILE A 106 20.06 -21.00 -20.02
N ALA A 107 20.27 -19.87 -19.36
CA ALA A 107 20.98 -18.73 -19.92
C ALA A 107 22.43 -19.10 -20.32
N ALA A 108 23.11 -19.89 -19.48
CA ALA A 108 24.50 -20.30 -19.68
C ALA A 108 24.68 -21.53 -20.58
N THR A 109 23.66 -22.36 -20.79
CA THR A 109 23.80 -23.58 -21.62
C THR A 109 22.99 -23.56 -22.91
N SER A 110 22.04 -22.64 -23.06
CA SER A 110 21.23 -22.56 -24.27
C SER A 110 22.04 -21.99 -25.43
N ARG A 111 22.16 -22.80 -26.50
CA ARG A 111 22.81 -22.38 -27.76
C ARG A 111 22.23 -21.07 -28.31
N LYS A 112 20.91 -20.87 -28.20
CA LYS A 112 20.23 -19.62 -28.62
C LYS A 112 20.86 -18.41 -27.92
N TRP A 113 21.01 -18.45 -26.59
CA TRP A 113 21.49 -17.32 -25.81
C TRP A 113 23.01 -17.16 -25.89
N ILE A 114 23.76 -18.27 -25.92
CA ILE A 114 25.21 -18.27 -26.15
C ILE A 114 25.53 -17.54 -27.46
N GLU A 115 24.94 -17.99 -28.58
CA GLU A 115 25.19 -17.38 -29.89
C GLU A 115 24.74 -15.91 -29.92
N THR A 116 23.60 -15.60 -29.30
CA THR A 116 23.09 -14.21 -29.23
C THR A 116 24.04 -13.28 -28.50
N TYR A 117 24.57 -13.69 -27.34
CA TYR A 117 25.50 -12.87 -26.56
C TYR A 117 26.89 -12.84 -27.19
N GLU A 118 27.41 -13.96 -27.68
CA GLU A 118 28.73 -14.05 -28.31
C GLU A 118 28.82 -13.15 -29.56
N GLU A 119 27.75 -13.06 -30.33
CA GLU A 119 27.71 -12.21 -31.53
C GLU A 119 27.58 -10.72 -31.21
N ALA A 120 26.86 -10.36 -30.15
CA ALA A 120 26.52 -8.98 -29.84
C ALA A 120 27.47 -8.30 -28.85
N LEU A 121 28.18 -9.08 -28.02
CA LEU A 121 29.04 -8.57 -26.95
C LEU A 121 30.53 -8.87 -27.20
N PRO A 122 31.46 -8.04 -26.71
CA PRO A 122 32.87 -8.37 -26.62
C PRO A 122 33.11 -9.65 -25.80
N SER A 123 34.19 -10.38 -26.09
CA SER A 123 34.50 -11.67 -25.43
C SER A 123 34.44 -11.62 -23.90
N SER A 124 34.97 -10.55 -23.27
CA SER A 124 34.93 -10.39 -21.82
C SER A 124 33.51 -10.20 -21.26
N GLU A 125 32.65 -9.45 -21.96
CA GLU A 125 31.24 -9.27 -21.55
C GLU A 125 30.41 -10.51 -21.83
N PHE A 126 30.70 -11.23 -22.90
CA PHE A 126 30.10 -12.53 -23.17
C PHE A 126 30.41 -13.54 -22.07
N GLU A 127 31.68 -13.67 -21.65
CA GLU A 127 32.08 -14.54 -20.53
C GLU A 127 31.35 -14.18 -19.23
N MET A 128 31.18 -12.89 -18.95
CA MET A 128 30.37 -12.41 -17.82
C MET A 128 28.90 -12.83 -17.92
N MET A 129 28.32 -12.85 -19.13
CA MET A 129 26.95 -13.37 -19.36
C MET A 129 26.85 -14.90 -19.32
N GLN A 130 27.96 -15.62 -19.15
CA GLN A 130 27.98 -17.07 -18.89
C GLN A 130 28.24 -17.40 -17.42
N ASP A 131 28.79 -16.45 -16.64
CA ASP A 131 29.07 -16.65 -15.22
C ASP A 131 27.78 -16.61 -14.38
N PRO A 132 27.43 -17.70 -13.65
CA PRO A 132 26.24 -17.75 -12.82
C PRO A 132 26.19 -16.67 -11.73
N LYS A 133 27.35 -16.28 -11.15
CA LYS A 133 27.41 -15.26 -10.10
C LYS A 133 27.12 -13.87 -10.67
N THR A 134 27.68 -13.55 -11.83
CA THR A 134 27.38 -12.30 -12.53
C THR A 134 25.92 -12.28 -12.94
N LEU A 135 25.39 -13.35 -13.54
CA LEU A 135 23.99 -13.43 -13.95
C LEU A 135 23.02 -13.22 -12.77
N SER A 136 23.28 -13.78 -11.59
CA SER A 136 22.40 -13.57 -10.43
C SER A 136 22.35 -12.09 -10.00
N GLN A 137 23.47 -11.37 -10.08
CA GLN A 137 23.52 -9.93 -9.80
C GLN A 137 22.85 -9.10 -10.91
N VAL A 138 22.96 -9.51 -12.17
CA VAL A 138 22.27 -8.85 -13.30
C VAL A 138 20.76 -9.04 -13.16
N PHE A 139 20.26 -10.25 -12.87
CA PHE A 139 18.84 -10.51 -12.61
C PHE A 139 18.31 -9.62 -11.49
N GLU A 140 19.03 -9.53 -10.37
CA GLU A 140 18.66 -8.68 -9.25
C GLU A 140 18.61 -7.19 -9.62
N ALA A 141 19.61 -6.68 -10.34
CA ALA A 141 19.66 -5.27 -10.77
C ALA A 141 18.51 -4.90 -11.71
N PHE A 142 18.14 -5.79 -12.63
CA PHE A 142 16.96 -5.58 -13.49
C PHE A 142 15.66 -5.70 -12.71
N GLY A 143 15.59 -6.61 -11.72
CA GLY A 143 14.46 -6.70 -10.81
C GLY A 143 14.16 -5.36 -10.15
N GLU A 144 15.17 -4.66 -9.65
CA GLU A 144 15.02 -3.31 -9.08
C GLU A 144 14.56 -2.28 -10.14
N CYS A 145 15.15 -2.36 -11.34
CA CYS A 145 14.86 -1.41 -12.42
C CYS A 145 13.43 -1.54 -12.96
N ASP A 146 12.85 -2.73 -12.92
CA ASP A 146 11.48 -3.00 -13.36
C ASP A 146 10.43 -2.30 -12.48
N PHE A 147 10.76 -2.03 -11.21
CA PHE A 147 9.91 -1.31 -10.27
C PHE A 147 10.07 0.21 -10.32
N HIS A 148 10.94 0.75 -11.19
CA HIS A 148 11.02 2.17 -11.44
C HIS A 148 9.74 2.70 -12.10
N GLY A 149 9.30 3.92 -11.77
CA GLY A 149 8.02 4.47 -12.25
C GLY A 149 7.82 4.44 -13.78
N GLN A 150 8.91 4.58 -14.56
CA GLN A 150 8.86 4.49 -16.03
C GLN A 150 8.71 3.06 -16.56
N ASN A 151 9.17 2.05 -15.82
CA ASN A 151 9.12 0.64 -16.22
C ASN A 151 7.91 -0.09 -15.62
N MET A 152 7.43 0.34 -14.44
CA MET A 152 6.46 -0.38 -13.61
C MET A 152 5.23 -0.85 -14.39
N LYS A 153 4.64 0.02 -15.23
CA LYS A 153 3.42 -0.29 -15.99
C LYS A 153 3.60 -1.44 -16.99
N ARG A 154 4.77 -1.57 -17.60
CA ARG A 154 5.02 -2.56 -18.67
C ARG A 154 5.81 -3.77 -18.19
N TRP A 155 6.73 -3.55 -17.26
CA TRP A 155 7.74 -4.53 -16.86
C TRP A 155 7.68 -4.92 -15.38
N GLY A 156 6.83 -4.27 -14.57
CA GLY A 156 6.74 -4.56 -13.13
C GLY A 156 6.45 -6.02 -12.79
N LYS A 157 5.82 -6.78 -13.71
CA LYS A 157 5.61 -8.24 -13.56
C LYS A 157 6.90 -9.08 -13.67
N LEU A 158 7.92 -8.59 -14.38
CA LEU A 158 9.22 -9.26 -14.51
C LEU A 158 10.11 -9.05 -13.28
N GLY A 159 9.84 -8.02 -12.48
CA GLY A 159 10.58 -7.71 -11.26
C GLY A 159 10.61 -8.89 -10.27
N PRO A 160 9.44 -9.40 -9.80
CA PRO A 160 9.37 -10.54 -8.89
C PRO A 160 10.05 -11.80 -9.45
N TYR A 161 9.87 -12.09 -10.74
CA TYR A 161 10.52 -13.21 -11.40
C TYR A 161 12.05 -13.10 -11.32
N SER A 162 12.57 -11.89 -11.54
CA SER A 162 14.02 -11.66 -11.60
C SER A 162 14.67 -11.73 -10.22
N PHE A 163 14.01 -11.22 -9.18
CA PHE A 163 14.46 -11.42 -7.81
C PHE A 163 14.47 -12.89 -7.41
N LEU A 164 13.45 -13.64 -7.83
CA LEU A 164 13.38 -15.07 -7.59
C LEU A 164 14.51 -15.86 -8.24
N VAL A 165 14.80 -15.57 -9.52
CA VAL A 165 15.93 -16.18 -10.21
C VAL A 165 17.25 -15.87 -9.51
N ALA A 166 17.46 -14.61 -9.11
CA ALA A 166 18.66 -14.20 -8.40
C ALA A 166 18.79 -14.88 -7.02
N PHE A 167 17.69 -14.96 -6.28
CA PHE A 167 17.63 -15.61 -4.97
C PHE A 167 17.96 -17.10 -5.06
N GLU A 168 17.31 -17.84 -5.96
CA GLU A 168 17.55 -19.28 -6.14
C GLU A 168 18.96 -19.59 -6.68
N ALA A 169 19.65 -18.58 -7.20
CA ALA A 169 21.06 -18.63 -7.59
C ALA A 169 22.04 -18.22 -6.47
N GLY A 170 21.55 -17.99 -5.24
CA GLY A 170 22.36 -17.69 -4.06
C GLY A 170 22.60 -16.21 -3.79
N ASN A 171 21.88 -15.28 -4.42
CA ASN A 171 21.95 -13.86 -4.09
C ASN A 171 21.07 -13.55 -2.87
N THR A 172 21.69 -13.25 -1.73
CA THR A 172 21.00 -13.01 -0.46
C THR A 172 20.24 -11.68 -0.43
N ASP A 173 20.73 -10.63 -1.10
CA ASP A 173 20.01 -9.34 -1.19
C ASP A 173 18.73 -9.48 -2.04
N ALA A 174 18.75 -10.40 -3.03
CA ALA A 174 17.55 -10.76 -3.78
C ALA A 174 16.50 -11.49 -2.91
N ALA A 175 16.93 -12.23 -1.87
CA ALA A 175 16.02 -12.90 -0.94
C ALA A 175 15.19 -11.86 -0.16
N ILE A 176 15.84 -10.81 0.37
CA ILE A 176 15.17 -9.71 1.09
C ILE A 176 14.15 -9.02 0.18
N LYS A 177 14.55 -8.69 -1.06
CA LYS A 177 13.66 -8.03 -2.03
C LYS A 177 12.47 -8.92 -2.44
N THR A 178 12.72 -10.21 -2.62
CA THR A 178 11.64 -11.20 -2.86
C THR A 178 10.67 -11.21 -1.70
N ALA A 179 11.19 -11.25 -0.47
CA ALA A 179 10.37 -11.30 0.74
C ALA A 179 9.53 -10.03 0.96
N LEU A 180 10.08 -8.86 0.67
CA LEU A 180 9.34 -7.59 0.72
C LEU A 180 8.17 -7.58 -0.27
N ILE A 181 8.39 -8.05 -1.51
CA ILE A 181 7.33 -8.14 -2.53
C ILE A 181 6.27 -9.18 -2.14
N GLU A 182 6.68 -10.28 -1.51
CA GLU A 182 5.77 -11.29 -0.97
C GLU A 182 4.93 -10.75 0.20
N MET A 183 5.56 -10.06 1.14
CA MET A 183 4.90 -9.40 2.26
C MET A 183 3.81 -8.43 1.79
N GLN A 184 4.07 -7.64 0.75
CA GLN A 184 3.07 -6.74 0.14
C GLN A 184 1.90 -7.46 -0.51
N LYS A 185 2.06 -8.74 -0.87
CA LYS A 185 0.97 -9.60 -1.37
C LYS A 185 0.23 -10.33 -0.24
N GLY A 186 0.68 -10.18 1.00
CA GLY A 186 0.02 -10.70 2.20
C GLY A 186 0.65 -11.98 2.79
N ASP A 187 1.52 -12.67 2.07
CA ASP A 187 2.12 -13.92 2.54
C ASP A 187 3.57 -14.06 2.07
N ILE A 188 4.43 -14.59 2.95
CA ILE A 188 5.86 -14.79 2.71
C ILE A 188 6.11 -16.30 2.68
N ARG A 189 6.72 -16.76 1.58
CA ARG A 189 7.08 -18.19 1.46
C ARG A 189 8.08 -18.57 2.52
N ARG A 190 7.96 -19.81 3.00
CA ARG A 190 8.81 -20.34 4.09
C ARG A 190 10.28 -20.27 3.72
N GLU A 191 10.63 -20.64 2.50
CA GLU A 191 12.01 -20.64 2.00
C GLU A 191 12.60 -19.23 1.98
N THR A 192 11.82 -18.24 1.55
CA THR A 192 12.24 -16.84 1.55
C THR A 192 12.43 -16.32 2.98
N ALA A 193 11.50 -16.63 3.88
CA ALA A 193 11.56 -16.23 5.29
C ALA A 193 12.76 -16.85 6.02
N GLU A 194 13.05 -18.14 5.76
CA GLU A 194 14.21 -18.82 6.32
C GLU A 194 15.53 -18.22 5.80
N ALA A 195 15.59 -17.83 4.53
CA ALA A 195 16.78 -17.21 3.94
C ALA A 195 17.10 -15.81 4.51
N VAL A 196 16.09 -15.06 4.93
CA VAL A 196 16.29 -13.71 5.52
C VAL A 196 16.45 -13.73 7.05
N ARG A 197 16.15 -14.88 7.69
CA ARG A 197 16.13 -15.03 9.14
C ARG A 197 17.44 -14.62 9.81
N GLU A 198 18.57 -15.15 9.33
CA GLU A 198 19.89 -14.86 9.93
C GLU A 198 20.21 -13.37 9.86
N THR A 199 19.92 -12.73 8.72
CA THR A 199 20.11 -11.29 8.54
C THR A 199 19.22 -10.48 9.49
N ALA A 200 17.97 -10.91 9.68
CA ALA A 200 17.04 -10.27 10.63
C ALA A 200 17.51 -10.42 12.08
N LEU A 201 17.98 -11.62 12.47
CA LEU A 201 18.49 -11.90 13.82
C LEU A 201 19.78 -11.14 14.14
N ASN A 202 20.58 -10.81 13.13
CA ASN A 202 21.74 -9.93 13.29
C ASN A 202 21.35 -8.47 13.56
N MET A 203 20.07 -8.10 13.38
CA MET A 203 19.52 -6.77 13.67
C MET A 203 20.27 -5.59 13.02
N THR A 204 20.80 -5.80 11.81
CA THR A 204 21.59 -4.80 11.06
C THR A 204 20.87 -4.26 9.83
N ASP A 205 19.88 -4.99 9.29
CA ASP A 205 19.09 -4.59 8.13
C ASP A 205 17.61 -4.48 8.51
N TRP A 206 17.10 -3.25 8.53
CA TRP A 206 15.71 -2.98 8.89
C TRP A 206 14.73 -3.74 7.98
N ARG A 207 15.06 -3.96 6.70
CA ARG A 207 14.18 -4.66 5.74
C ARG A 207 14.01 -6.11 6.12
N ALA A 208 15.12 -6.79 6.44
CA ALA A 208 15.11 -8.17 6.89
C ALA A 208 14.33 -8.31 8.20
N MET A 209 14.55 -7.38 9.15
CA MET A 209 13.80 -7.33 10.41
C MET A 209 12.29 -7.12 10.19
N THR A 210 11.88 -6.19 9.34
CA THR A 210 10.47 -5.95 8.98
C THR A 210 9.81 -7.21 8.43
N VAL A 211 10.47 -7.88 7.48
CA VAL A 211 9.99 -9.12 6.87
C VAL A 211 9.86 -10.23 7.90
N TRP A 212 10.87 -10.41 8.76
CA TRP A 212 10.85 -11.43 9.80
C TRP A 212 9.76 -11.16 10.85
N LEU A 213 9.63 -9.93 11.31
CA LEU A 213 8.59 -9.52 12.27
C LEU A 213 7.19 -9.71 11.66
N TYR A 214 6.98 -9.35 10.40
CA TYR A 214 5.72 -9.63 9.71
C TYR A 214 5.41 -11.12 9.70
N ARG A 215 6.39 -11.96 9.33
CA ARG A 215 6.20 -13.42 9.34
C ARG A 215 5.94 -13.96 10.74
N ALA A 216 6.62 -13.42 11.75
CA ALA A 216 6.44 -13.80 13.14
C ALA A 216 5.00 -13.52 13.61
N THR A 217 4.35 -12.44 13.18
CA THR A 217 2.92 -12.21 13.55
C THR A 217 1.96 -13.30 13.06
N GLN A 218 2.38 -14.17 12.14
CA GLN A 218 1.58 -15.26 11.59
C GLN A 218 1.90 -16.63 12.22
N MET A 219 2.85 -16.68 13.16
CA MET A 219 3.32 -17.91 13.79
C MET A 219 2.92 -17.96 15.27
N THR A 220 2.72 -19.16 15.79
CA THR A 220 2.65 -19.37 17.23
C THR A 220 4.07 -19.39 17.80
N HIS A 221 4.29 -18.67 18.91
CA HIS A 221 5.60 -18.59 19.56
C HIS A 221 5.59 -19.17 20.96
N THR A 222 6.76 -19.62 21.39
CA THR A 222 7.04 -19.78 22.81
C THR A 222 7.27 -18.41 23.45
N LYS A 223 7.23 -18.33 24.78
CA LYS A 223 7.57 -17.10 25.52
C LYS A 223 8.93 -16.51 25.09
N ALA A 224 9.93 -17.35 24.88
CA ALA A 224 11.25 -16.92 24.41
C ALA A 224 11.19 -16.33 22.99
N GLY A 225 10.47 -16.97 22.06
CA GLY A 225 10.28 -16.43 20.72
C GLY A 225 9.53 -15.10 20.71
N ALA A 226 8.49 -14.96 21.54
CA ALA A 226 7.76 -13.71 21.72
C ALA A 226 8.66 -12.58 22.25
N ARG A 227 9.49 -12.89 23.25
CA ARG A 227 10.49 -11.95 23.80
C ARG A 227 11.49 -11.50 22.73
N ASP A 228 12.04 -12.42 21.95
CA ASP A 228 13.04 -12.10 20.93
C ASP A 228 12.46 -11.22 19.81
N ASN A 229 11.22 -11.50 19.39
CA ASN A 229 10.50 -10.67 18.42
C ASN A 229 10.21 -9.27 18.98
N TYR A 230 9.81 -9.17 20.24
CA TYR A 230 9.60 -7.89 20.92
C TYR A 230 10.88 -7.05 20.97
N LEU A 231 12.01 -7.66 21.35
CA LEU A 231 13.32 -6.98 21.36
C LEU A 231 13.75 -6.55 19.95
N MET A 232 13.51 -7.39 18.94
CA MET A 232 13.78 -7.04 17.53
C MET A 232 12.90 -5.88 17.06
N ALA A 233 11.62 -5.84 17.43
CA ALA A 233 10.72 -4.75 17.08
C ALA A 233 11.18 -3.41 17.70
N LYS A 234 11.58 -3.42 18.98
CA LYS A 234 12.18 -2.23 19.62
C LYS A 234 13.45 -1.77 18.92
N LYS A 235 14.28 -2.72 18.46
CA LYS A 235 15.49 -2.38 17.70
C LYS A 235 15.13 -1.76 16.35
N LEU A 236 14.12 -2.28 15.65
CA LEU A 236 13.64 -1.75 14.38
C LEU A 236 13.15 -0.30 14.53
N ASP A 237 12.41 0.00 15.59
CA ASP A 237 11.93 1.34 15.91
C ASP A 237 13.08 2.35 16.04
N SER A 238 14.20 1.95 16.66
CA SER A 238 15.40 2.80 16.74
C SER A 238 16.16 3.02 15.42
N MET A 239 15.81 2.29 14.35
CA MET A 239 16.51 2.33 13.05
C MET A 239 15.80 3.18 12.00
N LEU A 240 14.53 3.51 12.22
CA LEU A 240 13.68 4.19 11.24
C LEU A 240 13.08 5.44 11.88
N GLU A 241 13.21 6.56 11.19
CA GLU A 241 12.65 7.83 11.63
C GLU A 241 11.31 8.09 10.94
N ALA A 242 10.38 8.69 11.68
CA ALA A 242 9.15 9.22 11.10
C ALA A 242 9.50 10.32 10.09
N GLY A 243 9.09 10.14 8.84
CA GLY A 243 9.32 11.11 7.76
C GLY A 243 8.02 11.67 7.21
N ASP A 244 8.06 12.89 6.68
CA ASP A 244 6.91 13.53 6.01
C ASP A 244 6.49 12.85 4.70
N ARG A 245 7.25 11.85 4.23
CA ARG A 245 6.97 11.15 2.98
C ARG A 245 5.86 10.14 3.18
N ILE A 246 4.77 10.32 2.43
CA ILE A 246 3.69 9.33 2.33
C ILE A 246 4.28 8.00 1.86
N ILE A 247 4.24 6.97 2.72
CA ILE A 247 4.81 5.63 2.49
C ILE A 247 4.37 5.08 1.12
N ASN A 248 3.09 5.24 0.77
CA ASN A 248 2.52 4.77 -0.50
C ASN A 248 3.11 5.45 -1.76
N ARG A 249 3.85 6.55 -1.61
CA ARG A 249 4.58 7.23 -2.69
C ARG A 249 6.04 6.81 -2.79
N MET A 250 6.55 6.03 -1.82
CA MET A 250 7.90 5.50 -1.86
C MET A 250 8.02 4.39 -2.92
N PRO A 251 9.21 4.21 -3.52
CA PRO A 251 9.50 3.06 -4.36
C PRO A 251 9.12 1.77 -3.64
N ILE A 252 8.54 0.80 -4.36
CA ILE A 252 7.96 -0.40 -3.77
C ILE A 252 8.91 -1.19 -2.85
N LEU A 253 10.22 -1.19 -3.14
CA LEU A 253 11.25 -1.89 -2.34
C LEU A 253 11.75 -1.08 -1.15
N GLU A 254 11.36 0.20 -1.07
CA GLU A 254 11.67 1.12 0.02
C GLU A 254 10.43 1.39 0.89
N GLN A 255 9.25 0.91 0.48
CA GLN A 255 8.06 0.95 1.30
C GLN A 255 8.28 0.09 2.54
N TYR A 256 7.99 0.66 3.70
CA TYR A 256 8.10 -0.02 4.97
C TYR A 256 6.79 0.12 5.74
N VAL A 257 6.54 -0.84 6.63
CA VAL A 257 5.45 -0.75 7.60
C VAL A 257 5.99 0.05 8.79
N PRO A 258 5.26 1.07 9.28
CA PRO A 258 5.69 1.86 10.43
C PRO A 258 6.12 0.97 11.62
N PRO A 259 7.31 1.18 12.21
CA PRO A 259 7.85 0.35 13.28
C PRO A 259 6.92 0.22 14.49
N TRP A 260 6.16 1.27 14.81
CA TRP A 260 5.20 1.26 15.91
C TRP A 260 4.24 0.05 15.85
N LYS A 261 3.82 -0.37 14.64
CA LYS A 261 2.93 -1.54 14.46
C LYS A 261 3.58 -2.83 14.92
N PHE A 262 4.86 -3.00 14.64
CA PHE A 262 5.60 -4.18 15.05
C PHE A 262 5.88 -4.16 16.55
N VAL A 263 6.21 -3.00 17.13
CA VAL A 263 6.40 -2.86 18.57
C VAL A 263 5.10 -3.18 19.29
N PHE A 264 3.99 -2.56 18.88
CA PHE A 264 2.66 -2.79 19.45
C PHE A 264 2.28 -4.27 19.43
N ARG A 265 2.29 -4.92 18.25
CA ARG A 265 1.89 -6.33 18.11
C ARG A 265 2.83 -7.30 18.84
N ALA A 266 4.14 -7.04 18.81
CA ALA A 266 5.10 -7.92 19.47
C ALA A 266 5.07 -7.75 21.00
N ALA A 267 4.86 -6.53 21.48
CA ALA A 267 4.67 -6.24 22.90
C ALA A 267 3.39 -6.90 23.41
N ASP A 268 2.26 -6.74 22.71
CA ASP A 268 0.98 -7.36 23.05
C ASP A 268 1.09 -8.89 23.14
N HIS A 269 1.67 -9.51 22.12
CA HIS A 269 1.90 -10.96 22.11
C HIS A 269 2.84 -11.42 23.24
N TYR A 270 3.88 -10.67 23.56
CA TYR A 270 4.77 -11.02 24.68
C TYR A 270 4.10 -10.81 26.05
N LEU A 271 3.31 -9.75 26.17
CA LEU A 271 2.55 -9.40 27.37
C LEU A 271 1.57 -10.51 27.74
N TRP A 272 0.89 -11.11 26.75
CA TRP A 272 0.04 -12.28 26.96
C TRP A 272 0.76 -13.42 27.69
N HIS A 273 2.03 -13.69 27.35
CA HIS A 273 2.83 -14.70 28.07
C HIS A 273 3.25 -14.23 29.47
N LEU A 274 3.51 -12.93 29.68
CA LEU A 274 3.91 -12.40 30.98
C LEU A 274 2.77 -12.34 31.98
N GLN A 275 1.58 -11.93 31.56
CA GLN A 275 0.40 -11.84 32.41
C GLN A 275 -0.05 -13.20 32.94
N ASN A 276 0.15 -14.27 32.15
CA ASN A 276 -0.11 -15.64 32.57
C ASN A 276 0.87 -16.14 33.66
N ASP A 277 2.10 -15.64 33.69
CA ASP A 277 3.13 -16.09 34.62
C ASP A 277 3.18 -15.22 35.89
N ASN A 278 3.31 -13.90 35.72
CA ASN A 278 3.40 -12.92 36.81
C ASN A 278 2.98 -11.51 36.34
N PRO A 279 1.69 -11.15 36.48
CA PRO A 279 1.13 -9.90 35.96
C PRO A 279 1.69 -8.66 36.68
N ASP A 280 2.15 -8.79 37.93
CA ASP A 280 2.68 -7.66 38.70
C ASP A 280 4.20 -7.45 38.50
N SER A 281 4.82 -8.24 37.62
CA SER A 281 6.26 -8.16 37.40
C SER A 281 6.68 -6.81 36.80
N PRO A 282 7.87 -6.29 37.14
CA PRO A 282 8.39 -5.07 36.52
C PRO A 282 8.53 -5.19 35.00
N GLU A 283 8.78 -6.40 34.50
CA GLU A 283 8.84 -6.67 33.06
C GLU A 283 7.47 -6.50 32.41
N CYS A 284 6.38 -6.99 33.02
CA CYS A 284 5.01 -6.79 32.52
C CYS A 284 4.68 -5.30 32.38
N LYS A 285 4.94 -4.52 33.43
CA LYS A 285 4.71 -3.06 33.44
C LYS A 285 5.53 -2.32 32.38
N GLN A 286 6.77 -2.75 32.15
CA GLN A 286 7.62 -2.16 31.11
C GLN A 286 7.09 -2.47 29.71
N VAL A 287 6.65 -3.70 29.46
CA VAL A 287 6.09 -4.10 28.15
C VAL A 287 4.76 -3.38 27.89
N GLU A 288 3.91 -3.21 28.90
CA GLU A 288 2.68 -2.39 28.83
C GLU A 288 3.00 -0.94 28.47
N ALA A 289 3.97 -0.33 29.15
CA ALA A 289 4.39 1.04 28.86
C ALA A 289 4.95 1.17 27.43
N ASP A 290 5.72 0.20 26.96
CA ASP A 290 6.28 0.20 25.59
C ASP A 290 5.19 0.01 24.53
N LEU A 291 4.15 -0.78 24.81
CA LEU A 291 2.96 -0.94 23.97
C LEU A 291 2.19 0.39 23.84
N ASP A 292 1.93 1.06 24.97
CA ASP A 292 1.24 2.37 24.99
C ASP A 292 2.08 3.44 24.28
N ASN A 293 3.39 3.48 24.53
CA ASN A 293 4.31 4.41 23.87
C ASN A 293 4.34 4.21 22.35
N ALA A 294 4.32 2.95 21.89
CA ALA A 294 4.28 2.64 20.46
C ALA A 294 3.00 3.20 19.81
N LEU A 295 1.84 3.05 20.43
CA LEU A 295 0.61 3.66 19.92
C LEU A 295 0.67 5.19 19.88
N GLN A 296 1.20 5.82 20.94
CA GLN A 296 1.37 7.28 20.95
C GLN A 296 2.32 7.75 19.85
N ALA A 297 3.44 7.06 19.61
CA ALA A 297 4.34 7.35 18.50
C ALA A 297 3.65 7.15 17.14
N GLY A 298 2.84 6.09 17.01
CA GLY A 298 2.02 5.82 15.84
C GLY A 298 1.09 6.99 15.49
N VAL A 299 0.44 7.58 16.49
CA VAL A 299 -0.44 8.74 16.31
C VAL A 299 0.34 10.03 16.08
N ASN A 300 1.31 10.34 16.93
CA ASN A 300 1.89 11.68 17.00
C ASN A 300 3.03 11.86 16.00
N ASP A 301 3.90 10.86 15.86
CA ASP A 301 5.11 10.95 15.03
C ASP A 301 4.81 10.42 13.62
N TRP A 302 4.23 9.23 13.54
CA TRP A 302 3.92 8.56 12.28
C TRP A 302 2.64 9.07 11.63
N LYS A 303 1.75 9.71 12.40
CA LYS A 303 0.42 10.17 11.96
C LYS A 303 -0.36 9.05 11.28
N ASP A 304 -0.18 7.82 11.75
CA ASP A 304 -0.80 6.64 11.18
C ASP A 304 -2.26 6.53 11.67
N PRO A 305 -3.26 6.56 10.76
CA PRO A 305 -4.66 6.42 11.14
C PRO A 305 -5.02 5.10 11.82
N GLU A 306 -4.28 4.02 11.54
CA GLU A 306 -4.48 2.74 12.23
C GLU A 306 -4.07 2.85 13.71
N ALA A 307 -3.06 3.66 14.05
CA ALA A 307 -2.70 3.90 15.45
C ALA A 307 -3.80 4.67 16.17
N ALA A 308 -4.43 5.64 15.49
CA ALA A 308 -5.53 6.41 16.06
C ALA A 308 -6.76 5.53 16.32
N GLU A 309 -7.07 4.62 15.40
CA GLU A 309 -8.11 3.61 15.57
C GLU A 309 -7.82 2.69 16.76
N GLU A 310 -6.62 2.13 16.83
CA GLU A 310 -6.25 1.21 17.90
C GLU A 310 -6.25 1.90 19.27
N LEU A 311 -5.76 3.13 19.35
CA LEU A 311 -5.80 3.93 20.57
C LEU A 311 -7.23 4.26 21.03
N LEU A 312 -8.17 4.47 20.11
CA LEU A 312 -9.59 4.66 20.43
C LEU A 312 -10.27 3.39 20.94
N ARG A 313 -9.77 2.21 20.55
CA ARG A 313 -10.28 0.91 20.98
C ARG A 313 -9.78 0.50 22.36
N GLN A 314 -8.62 1.00 22.80
CA GLN A 314 -8.09 0.71 24.12
C GLN A 314 -9.13 1.07 25.21
N LYS A 315 -9.49 0.05 25.99
CA LYS A 315 -10.38 0.17 27.15
C LYS A 315 -9.68 -0.43 28.35
N ARG A 316 -9.83 0.22 29.51
CA ARG A 316 -9.38 -0.32 30.79
C ARG A 316 -10.59 -0.77 31.58
N THR A 317 -10.50 -1.96 32.17
CA THR A 317 -11.55 -2.44 33.07
C THR A 317 -11.35 -1.80 34.45
N VAL A 318 -12.22 -0.87 34.83
CA VAL A 318 -12.25 -0.24 36.15
C VAL A 318 -13.50 -0.70 36.89
N GLY A 319 -13.34 -1.45 37.98
CA GLY A 319 -14.48 -1.94 38.77
C GLY A 319 -15.43 -2.86 38.00
N GLY A 320 -14.92 -3.68 37.07
CA GLY A 320 -15.71 -4.59 36.24
C GLY A 320 -16.43 -3.92 35.07
N LYS A 321 -16.12 -2.66 34.76
CA LYS A 321 -16.62 -1.95 33.58
C LYS A 321 -15.47 -1.47 32.72
N ASP A 322 -15.58 -1.71 31.41
CA ASP A 322 -14.63 -1.17 30.44
C ASP A 322 -14.87 0.32 30.24
N VAL A 323 -13.87 1.12 30.58
CA VAL A 323 -13.85 2.57 30.42
C VAL A 323 -12.79 2.91 29.39
N SER A 324 -13.13 3.74 28.40
CA SER A 324 -12.13 4.27 27.47
C SER A 324 -11.33 5.36 28.16
N ASP A 325 -10.00 5.34 27.99
CA ASP A 325 -9.11 6.38 28.49
C ASP A 325 -9.30 7.72 27.74
N ILE A 326 -10.02 7.71 26.62
CA ILE A 326 -10.29 8.87 25.77
C ILE A 326 -11.81 9.07 25.70
N PRO A 327 -12.40 9.83 26.65
CA PRO A 327 -13.85 10.05 26.68
C PRO A 327 -14.36 10.71 25.40
N GLU A 328 -15.51 10.23 24.92
CA GLU A 328 -16.16 10.78 23.74
C GLU A 328 -16.49 12.27 23.89
N GLY A 329 -16.23 13.04 22.84
CA GLY A 329 -16.44 14.49 22.78
C GLY A 329 -15.31 15.34 23.34
N THR A 330 -14.25 14.74 23.89
CA THR A 330 -13.01 15.49 24.19
C THR A 330 -12.28 15.90 22.90
N GLU A 331 -11.46 16.95 22.95
CA GLU A 331 -10.66 17.40 21.79
C GLU A 331 -9.77 16.26 21.24
N ARG A 332 -9.16 15.49 22.16
CA ARG A 332 -8.35 14.31 21.78
C ARG A 332 -9.18 13.25 21.09
N TRP A 333 -10.39 12.96 21.57
CA TRP A 333 -11.31 12.02 20.92
C TRP A 333 -11.69 12.49 19.51
N VAL A 334 -12.04 13.77 19.33
CA VAL A 334 -12.41 14.33 18.02
C VAL A 334 -11.23 14.23 17.05
N SER A 335 -10.02 14.58 17.49
CA SER A 335 -8.80 14.50 16.67
C SER A 335 -8.53 13.08 16.18
N LEU A 336 -8.52 12.10 17.08
CA LEU A 336 -8.24 10.70 16.74
C LEU A 336 -9.33 10.10 15.86
N THR A 337 -10.59 10.38 16.19
CA THR A 337 -11.75 9.87 15.43
C THR A 337 -11.74 10.45 14.02
N THR A 338 -11.38 11.73 13.86
CA THR A 338 -11.18 12.36 12.55
C THR A 338 -10.07 11.68 11.76
N GLN A 339 -8.91 11.44 12.39
CA GLN A 339 -7.79 10.79 11.73
C GLN A 339 -8.14 9.37 11.23
N SER A 340 -8.79 8.56 12.07
CA SER A 340 -9.25 7.22 11.68
C SER A 340 -10.36 7.27 10.62
N ALA A 341 -11.32 8.20 10.75
CA ALA A 341 -12.40 8.38 9.76
C ALA A 341 -11.84 8.78 8.38
N MET A 342 -10.83 9.66 8.33
CA MET A 342 -10.14 10.04 7.09
C MET A 342 -9.44 8.87 6.39
N ALA A 343 -9.08 7.82 7.13
CA ALA A 343 -8.55 6.58 6.57
C ALA A 343 -9.61 5.57 6.12
N GLY A 344 -10.90 5.95 6.20
CA GLY A 344 -12.00 5.13 5.74
C GLY A 344 -12.64 4.24 6.81
N SER A 345 -12.38 4.49 8.10
CA SER A 345 -13.09 3.77 9.16
C SER A 345 -14.58 4.14 9.16
N ILE A 346 -15.42 3.16 8.79
CA ILE A 346 -16.88 3.28 8.71
C ILE A 346 -17.50 3.61 10.07
N LEU A 347 -16.95 3.00 11.12
CA LEU A 347 -17.37 3.18 12.51
C LEU A 347 -17.05 4.60 13.00
N HIS A 348 -15.80 5.03 12.86
CA HIS A 348 -15.36 6.34 13.35
C HIS A 348 -15.96 7.48 12.53
N SER A 349 -16.16 7.31 11.21
CA SER A 349 -16.90 8.26 10.38
C SER A 349 -18.32 8.47 10.92
N TYR A 350 -18.99 7.39 11.31
CA TYR A 350 -20.34 7.46 11.86
C TYR A 350 -20.37 8.10 13.26
N ARG A 351 -19.48 7.70 14.17
CA ARG A 351 -19.40 8.30 15.52
C ARG A 351 -19.09 9.79 15.47
N LEU A 352 -18.14 10.19 14.62
CA LEU A 352 -17.81 11.60 14.37
C LEU A 352 -19.01 12.37 13.81
N ALA A 353 -19.74 11.78 12.86
CA ALA A 353 -20.96 12.36 12.31
C ALA A 353 -22.00 12.65 13.40
N VAL A 354 -22.31 11.65 14.22
CA VAL A 354 -23.29 11.78 15.32
C VAL A 354 -22.85 12.86 16.32
N HIS A 355 -21.57 12.89 16.70
CA HIS A 355 -21.03 13.91 17.58
C HIS A 355 -21.16 15.32 16.99
N LEU A 356 -20.74 15.52 15.74
CA LEU A 356 -20.80 16.84 15.09
C LEU A 356 -22.24 17.31 14.85
N LEU A 357 -23.17 16.41 14.49
CA LEU A 357 -24.59 16.74 14.38
C LEU A 357 -25.18 17.22 15.71
N ARG A 358 -24.71 16.68 16.85
CA ARG A 358 -25.07 17.18 18.21
C ARG A 358 -24.51 18.56 18.47
N GLU A 359 -23.25 18.79 18.12
CA GLU A 359 -22.64 20.11 18.31
C GLU A 359 -23.27 21.19 17.45
N GLU A 360 -23.61 20.86 16.20
CA GLU A 360 -24.25 21.71 15.21
C GLU A 360 -25.77 21.93 15.47
N GLY A 361 -26.36 21.29 16.48
CA GLY A 361 -27.76 21.51 16.87
C GLY A 361 -28.81 20.85 15.97
N TRP A 362 -28.44 19.79 15.23
CA TRP A 362 -29.38 19.05 14.37
C TRP A 362 -30.41 18.24 15.14
N PHE A 363 -30.13 17.91 16.40
CA PHE A 363 -31.02 17.12 17.24
C PHE A 363 -31.99 18.02 18.00
N TRP A 364 -33.18 18.23 17.43
CA TRP A 364 -34.21 19.13 17.96
C TRP A 364 -34.66 18.82 19.39
N TRP A 365 -34.55 17.56 19.83
CA TRP A 365 -34.87 17.13 21.20
C TRP A 365 -33.73 17.34 22.22
N ARG A 366 -32.56 17.84 21.80
CA ARG A 366 -31.42 18.20 22.67
C ARG A 366 -30.98 19.65 22.49
N LEU A 367 -31.82 20.50 21.91
CA LEU A 367 -31.53 21.92 21.79
C LEU A 367 -31.56 22.56 23.18
N ASP A 368 -30.38 22.88 23.72
CA ASP A 368 -30.27 24.14 24.45
C ASP A 368 -30.74 25.24 23.49
N SER A 369 -31.71 26.05 23.92
CA SER A 369 -32.48 27.00 23.11
C SER A 369 -31.65 28.04 22.33
N ASP A 370 -30.34 28.07 22.55
CA ASP A 370 -29.42 29.08 22.04
C ASP A 370 -28.55 28.60 20.86
N LYS A 371 -28.59 27.31 20.47
CA LYS A 371 -27.81 26.81 19.33
C LYS A 371 -28.49 27.15 18.00
N LYS A 372 -27.79 27.97 17.19
CA LYS A 372 -28.21 28.44 15.86
C LYS A 372 -28.28 27.26 14.87
N LYS A 373 -29.42 27.09 14.18
CA LYS A 373 -29.56 26.09 13.10
C LYS A 373 -28.47 26.29 12.04
N VAL A 374 -27.63 25.28 11.83
CA VAL A 374 -26.57 25.29 10.80
C VAL A 374 -27.20 24.99 9.43
N ASP A 375 -26.73 25.66 8.37
CA ASP A 375 -27.16 25.36 6.99
C ASP A 375 -26.74 23.91 6.64
N PRO A 376 -27.67 23.03 6.22
CA PRO A 376 -27.40 21.66 5.78
C PRO A 376 -26.25 21.53 4.79
N ASN A 377 -26.07 22.49 3.89
CA ASN A 377 -25.00 22.46 2.90
C ASN A 377 -23.60 22.59 3.53
N THR A 378 -23.54 23.11 4.75
CA THR A 378 -22.32 23.37 5.52
C THR A 378 -22.16 22.47 6.75
N SER A 379 -23.09 21.53 6.97
CA SER A 379 -23.09 20.63 8.13
C SER A 379 -22.01 19.55 8.01
N PHE A 380 -20.88 19.73 8.68
CA PHE A 380 -19.81 18.73 8.71
C PHE A 380 -20.31 17.39 9.24
N GLY A 381 -21.21 17.40 10.22
CA GLY A 381 -21.87 16.20 10.71
C GLY A 381 -22.64 15.44 9.61
N GLY A 382 -23.40 16.15 8.77
CA GLY A 382 -24.10 15.56 7.62
C GLY A 382 -23.14 15.01 6.55
N TRP A 383 -22.03 15.71 6.28
CA TRP A 383 -20.98 15.23 5.36
C TRP A 383 -20.36 13.92 5.84
N TRP A 384 -20.02 13.80 7.12
CA TRP A 384 -19.47 12.57 7.70
C TRP A 384 -20.50 11.44 7.76
N LEU A 385 -21.78 11.75 8.01
CA LEU A 385 -22.85 10.75 7.98
C LEU A 385 -22.98 10.16 6.57
N ASN A 386 -22.92 11.01 5.53
CA ASN A 386 -22.89 10.59 4.14
C ASN A 386 -21.75 9.62 3.87
N LEU A 387 -20.53 10.03 4.22
CA LEU A 387 -19.34 9.24 3.98
C LEU A 387 -19.42 7.89 4.69
N SER A 388 -19.92 7.88 5.93
CA SER A 388 -20.12 6.65 6.69
C SER A 388 -21.13 5.70 6.03
N ALA A 389 -22.16 6.21 5.35
CA ALA A 389 -23.12 5.40 4.60
C ALA A 389 -22.50 4.87 3.31
N ALA A 390 -21.82 5.74 2.55
CA ALA A 390 -21.15 5.39 1.30
C ALA A 390 -20.03 4.35 1.49
N LEU A 391 -19.33 4.36 2.62
CA LEU A 391 -18.30 3.36 2.94
C LEU A 391 -18.89 2.00 3.37
N ALA A 392 -20.19 1.93 3.73
CA ALA A 392 -20.85 0.70 4.20
C ALA A 392 -21.31 -0.22 3.05
N THR A 393 -20.61 -0.26 1.91
CA THR A 393 -20.97 -1.03 0.70
C THR A 393 -21.11 -2.55 0.91
N HIS A 394 -20.54 -3.07 1.99
CA HIS A 394 -20.62 -4.48 2.36
C HIS A 394 -21.86 -4.81 3.22
N ASN A 395 -22.59 -3.81 3.72
CA ASN A 395 -23.77 -3.97 4.57
C ASN A 395 -24.87 -2.99 4.13
N ALA A 396 -25.81 -3.48 3.31
CA ALA A 396 -26.90 -2.68 2.78
C ALA A 396 -27.84 -2.16 3.87
N ASN A 397 -28.01 -2.89 4.99
CA ASN A 397 -28.83 -2.44 6.11
C ASN A 397 -28.23 -1.22 6.81
N ASP A 398 -26.93 -1.25 7.13
CA ASP A 398 -26.25 -0.12 7.79
C ASP A 398 -26.25 1.11 6.86
N MET A 399 -25.99 0.89 5.56
CA MET A 399 -26.06 1.95 4.55
C MET A 399 -27.47 2.59 4.49
N ALA A 400 -28.52 1.77 4.35
CA ALA A 400 -29.90 2.26 4.26
C ALA A 400 -30.35 2.99 5.53
N SER A 401 -29.95 2.48 6.69
CA SER A 401 -30.24 3.06 8.01
C SER A 401 -29.59 4.45 8.18
N ARG A 402 -28.31 4.60 7.80
CA ARG A 402 -27.60 5.89 7.86
C ARG A 402 -28.16 6.92 6.88
N TYR A 403 -28.50 6.48 5.66
CA TYR A 403 -29.18 7.35 4.71
C TYR A 403 -30.56 7.78 5.20
N THR A 404 -31.33 6.84 5.75
CA THR A 404 -32.65 7.12 6.35
C THR A 404 -32.52 8.14 7.48
N ALA A 405 -31.53 7.99 8.36
CA ALA A 405 -31.28 8.93 9.44
C ALA A 405 -31.06 10.36 8.91
N MET A 406 -30.24 10.54 7.87
CA MET A 406 -30.00 11.86 7.28
C MET A 406 -31.26 12.43 6.62
N ILE A 407 -32.01 11.61 5.88
CA ILE A 407 -33.25 12.03 5.22
C ILE A 407 -34.28 12.49 6.25
N LEU A 408 -34.41 11.78 7.37
CA LEU A 408 -35.29 12.16 8.47
C LEU A 408 -34.82 13.44 9.17
N LEU A 409 -33.51 13.62 9.38
CA LEU A 409 -32.97 14.89 9.89
C LEU A 409 -33.30 16.05 8.95
N LEU A 410 -33.13 15.88 7.65
CA LEU A 410 -33.49 16.92 6.67
C LEU A 410 -35.00 17.21 6.68
N ARG A 411 -35.84 16.19 6.86
CA ARG A 411 -37.29 16.36 7.01
C ARG A 411 -37.65 17.15 8.27
N GLU A 412 -37.08 16.77 9.41
CA GLU A 412 -37.32 17.41 10.71
C GLU A 412 -36.93 18.90 10.74
N HIS A 413 -36.12 19.35 9.76
CA HIS A 413 -35.71 20.74 9.58
C HIS A 413 -36.22 21.37 8.28
N ASP A 414 -37.22 20.76 7.62
CA ASP A 414 -37.91 21.28 6.43
C ASP A 414 -37.05 21.45 5.14
N TYR A 415 -36.03 20.60 4.95
CA TYR A 415 -35.13 20.62 3.79
C TYR A 415 -35.50 19.58 2.71
N LYS A 416 -36.69 19.72 2.11
CA LYS A 416 -37.27 18.77 1.14
C LYS A 416 -36.39 18.47 -0.08
N ASP A 417 -35.95 19.50 -0.80
CA ASP A 417 -35.17 19.32 -2.04
C ASP A 417 -33.85 18.58 -1.79
N MET A 418 -33.20 18.88 -0.67
CA MET A 418 -31.99 18.20 -0.26
C MET A 418 -32.28 16.74 0.10
N ALA A 419 -33.31 16.49 0.90
CA ALA A 419 -33.70 15.12 1.25
C ALA A 419 -34.00 14.26 0.02
N TYR A 420 -34.63 14.83 -1.00
CA TYR A 420 -34.90 14.12 -2.26
C TYR A 420 -33.61 13.82 -3.02
N ALA A 421 -32.65 14.76 -3.08
CA ALA A 421 -31.34 14.50 -3.66
C ALA A 421 -30.60 13.37 -2.91
N TRP A 422 -30.71 13.34 -1.58
CA TRP A 422 -30.15 12.28 -0.75
C TRP A 422 -30.81 10.91 -0.99
N ILE A 423 -32.13 10.86 -1.14
CA ILE A 423 -32.86 9.62 -1.50
C ILE A 423 -32.34 9.06 -2.83
N GLU A 424 -32.14 9.92 -3.84
CA GLU A 424 -31.64 9.48 -5.14
C GLU A 424 -30.18 8.99 -5.08
N ASN A 425 -29.32 9.61 -4.26
CA ASN A 425 -27.96 9.15 -4.03
C ASN A 425 -27.94 7.82 -3.27
N ALA A 426 -28.72 7.71 -2.19
CA ALA A 426 -28.84 6.50 -1.39
C ALA A 426 -29.30 5.29 -2.21
N ARG A 427 -30.26 5.50 -3.14
CA ARG A 427 -30.69 4.44 -4.07
C ARG A 427 -29.54 3.96 -4.95
N LYS A 428 -28.79 4.89 -5.56
CA LYS A 428 -27.64 4.54 -6.44
C LYS A 428 -26.58 3.75 -5.67
N ASP A 429 -26.28 4.16 -4.44
CA ASP A 429 -25.28 3.48 -3.63
C ASP A 429 -25.75 2.09 -3.19
N LEU A 430 -27.01 1.94 -2.78
CA LEU A 430 -27.59 0.63 -2.46
C LEU A 430 -27.59 -0.32 -3.66
N GLU A 431 -27.83 0.19 -4.87
CA GLU A 431 -27.75 -0.61 -6.11
C GLU A 431 -26.33 -1.14 -6.39
N THR A 432 -25.29 -0.56 -5.78
CA THR A 432 -23.90 -1.08 -5.86
C THR A 432 -23.60 -2.19 -4.85
N CYS A 433 -24.44 -2.39 -3.84
CA CYS A 433 -24.29 -3.46 -2.85
C CYS A 433 -24.59 -4.84 -3.48
N PRO A 434 -24.17 -5.94 -2.84
CA PRO A 434 -24.55 -7.29 -3.26
C PRO A 434 -26.07 -7.45 -3.30
N LYS A 435 -26.62 -7.98 -4.41
CA LYS A 435 -28.07 -8.22 -4.57
C LYS A 435 -28.59 -9.16 -3.49
N GLY A 436 -29.56 -8.69 -2.71
CA GLY A 436 -30.17 -9.47 -1.64
C GLY A 436 -31.40 -8.77 -1.03
N PRO A 437 -32.12 -9.45 -0.12
CA PRO A 437 -33.33 -8.92 0.52
C PRO A 437 -33.11 -7.59 1.25
N GLU A 438 -31.95 -7.42 1.87
CA GLU A 438 -31.56 -6.23 2.64
C GLU A 438 -31.45 -4.98 1.76
N MET A 439 -30.86 -5.10 0.58
CA MET A 439 -30.82 -4.02 -0.41
C MET A 439 -32.24 -3.63 -0.82
N GLN A 440 -33.09 -4.61 -1.15
CA GLN A 440 -34.45 -4.32 -1.62
C GLN A 440 -35.27 -3.64 -0.52
N LEU A 441 -35.17 -4.12 0.73
CA LEU A 441 -35.79 -3.50 1.89
C LEU A 441 -35.33 -2.05 2.07
N GLY A 442 -34.03 -1.78 1.93
CA GLY A 442 -33.47 -0.42 1.98
C GLY A 442 -34.04 0.49 0.88
N ILE A 443 -34.13 -0.01 -0.36
CA ILE A 443 -34.72 0.74 -1.49
C ILE A 443 -36.21 1.02 -1.25
N ASP A 444 -36.96 0.03 -0.78
CA ASP A 444 -38.39 0.16 -0.49
C ASP A 444 -38.63 1.17 0.65
N GLN A 445 -37.74 1.19 1.65
CA GLN A 445 -37.78 2.16 2.74
C GLN A 445 -37.51 3.59 2.24
N LEU A 446 -36.52 3.79 1.38
CA LEU A 446 -36.27 5.10 0.75
C LEU A 446 -37.45 5.56 -0.10
N LYS A 447 -38.10 4.64 -0.82
CA LYS A 447 -39.31 4.93 -1.59
C LYS A 447 -40.46 5.34 -0.68
N PHE A 448 -40.67 4.63 0.43
CA PHE A 448 -41.68 4.98 1.42
C PHE A 448 -41.51 6.41 1.95
N LEU A 449 -40.27 6.82 2.27
CA LEU A 449 -39.98 8.19 2.73
C LEU A 449 -40.31 9.26 1.69
N LYS A 450 -40.09 8.95 0.40
CA LYS A 450 -40.40 9.84 -0.71
C LYS A 450 -41.92 9.97 -0.94
N ASP A 451 -42.62 8.84 -0.94
CA ASP A 451 -44.04 8.77 -1.25
C ASP A 451 -44.91 9.36 -0.13
N ASN A 452 -44.43 9.31 1.12
CA ASN A 452 -45.17 9.77 2.31
C ASN A 452 -44.59 11.06 2.94
N TRP A 453 -43.77 11.83 2.20
CA TRP A 453 -43.04 12.98 2.76
C TRP A 453 -43.95 13.99 3.47
N ASP A 454 -45.07 14.34 2.83
CA ASP A 454 -46.05 15.34 3.30
C ASP A 454 -47.15 14.71 4.20
N ASP A 455 -47.11 13.40 4.46
CA ASP A 455 -48.05 12.70 5.36
C ASP A 455 -47.46 12.59 6.78
N ASP A 456 -47.80 13.56 7.62
CA ASP A 456 -47.35 13.60 9.01
C ASP A 456 -47.79 12.40 9.84
N ASP A 457 -48.95 11.79 9.56
CA ASP A 457 -49.43 10.65 10.35
C ASP A 457 -48.64 9.38 10.05
N SER A 458 -48.26 9.17 8.78
CA SER A 458 -47.33 8.10 8.38
C SER A 458 -45.91 8.34 8.90
N MET A 459 -45.44 9.60 8.90
CA MET A 459 -44.07 9.95 9.28
C MET A 459 -43.86 10.09 10.79
N ARG A 460 -44.90 10.35 11.59
CA ARG A 460 -44.83 10.48 13.07
C ARG A 460 -44.23 9.27 13.79
N LYS A 461 -44.29 8.09 13.17
CA LYS A 461 -43.81 6.82 13.74
C LYS A 461 -42.33 6.53 13.45
N ILE A 462 -41.68 7.35 12.62
CA ILE A 462 -40.31 7.12 12.14
C ILE A 462 -39.48 8.37 12.44
N LYS A 463 -38.62 8.31 13.45
CA LYS A 463 -37.79 9.45 13.88
C LYS A 463 -36.33 9.23 13.53
N SER A 464 -35.59 10.29 13.22
CA SER A 464 -34.14 10.22 12.96
C SER A 464 -33.38 9.55 14.11
N TYR A 465 -33.80 9.81 15.35
CA TYR A 465 -33.27 9.19 16.58
C TYR A 465 -33.33 7.66 16.57
N ASP A 466 -34.39 7.05 16.03
CA ASP A 466 -34.54 5.60 16.04
C ASP A 466 -33.46 4.89 15.22
N TYR A 467 -32.88 5.59 14.25
CA TYR A 467 -31.80 5.10 13.41
C TYR A 467 -30.44 5.48 14.00
N LEU A 468 -30.31 6.71 14.52
CA LEU A 468 -29.05 7.20 15.07
C LEU A 468 -28.70 6.58 16.42
N ASP A 469 -29.65 6.43 17.35
CA ASP A 469 -29.34 5.87 18.66
C ASP A 469 -29.31 4.34 18.66
N LYS A 470 -30.08 3.66 17.81
CA LYS A 470 -29.99 2.20 17.66
C LYS A 470 -28.68 1.80 16.98
N GLU A 471 -28.23 2.52 15.96
CA GLU A 471 -26.92 2.24 15.37
C GLU A 471 -25.78 2.64 16.27
N TYR A 472 -25.87 3.77 16.97
CA TYR A 472 -24.86 4.15 17.96
C TYR A 472 -24.77 3.14 19.10
N ALA A 473 -25.89 2.63 19.60
CA ALA A 473 -25.89 1.54 20.59
C ALA A 473 -25.31 0.23 20.01
N ARG A 474 -25.63 -0.13 18.76
CA ARG A 474 -25.04 -1.29 18.07
C ARG A 474 -23.55 -1.13 17.84
N SER A 475 -23.09 0.08 17.51
CA SER A 475 -21.69 0.37 17.26
C SER A 475 -20.86 0.23 18.54
N LEU A 476 -21.40 0.70 19.66
CA LEU A 476 -20.81 0.48 20.99
C LEU A 476 -20.82 -1.00 21.42
N ALA A 477 -21.83 -1.77 20.99
CA ALA A 477 -21.91 -3.20 21.28
C ALA A 477 -20.96 -4.04 20.41
N LYS A 478 -20.75 -3.67 19.14
CA LYS A 478 -19.83 -4.37 18.23
C LYS A 478 -18.38 -4.25 18.68
N GLU A 479 -17.98 -3.09 19.21
CA GLU A 479 -16.68 -2.91 19.87
C GLU A 479 -16.47 -3.77 21.13
N ARG A 480 -17.51 -4.41 21.69
CA ARG A 480 -17.37 -5.34 22.83
C ARG A 480 -17.22 -6.80 22.40
N ILE A 481 -17.49 -7.11 21.13
CA ILE A 481 -17.46 -8.47 20.58
C ILE A 481 -16.23 -8.68 19.71
N ASP A 482 -15.79 -7.64 19.00
CA ASP A 482 -14.65 -7.68 18.06
C ASP A 482 -13.32 -7.15 18.67
N GLY A 483 -13.34 -6.71 19.94
CA GLY A 483 -12.14 -6.40 20.74
C GLY A 483 -12.02 -7.42 21.87
#